data_AF-A0A2P8QJV5-F1
#
_entry.id   AF-A0A2P8QJV5-F1
#
_cell.length_a   1.000
_cell.length_b   1.000
_cell.length_c   1.000
_cell.angle_alpha   90.00
_cell.angle_beta   90.00
_cell.angle_gamma   90.00
#
_symmetry.space_group_name_H-M   'P 1'
#
loop_
_entity.id
_entity.type
_entity.pdbx_description
1 polymer ?
#
loop_
_entity_poly.entity_id
_entity_poly.type
_entity_poly.pdbx_seq_one_letter_code
_entity_poly.pdbx_strand_id
1 'polypeptide(L)'
;MTEIDNALRSLKEGHWFKLICGASYQHLPAVRNLSLAYTLAGADCIDVAADPSVIASAQAAIAVASTLMEEARQRGFGSRGKLPWLMVSLNDGEDPHFRKAEFNAVECPSQCDRPCERVCPAQAIVFHPPKDDYSQVVSSGVISESCYGCGRCLPVCPPQIIYTRSYVSTPGAIAPLVLATGVDAVEIHTQVGRTAEFKRLWLSIAPWIERLKLVAISCPDGDGLIEYLHSLYRLISPLKCPIIWQTDGRPMSGDIGDGTTLAAVKLGQKVLAAGLPGYVQLAGGTNSYTVAKLTAMGLLRKSQKSKVKSQNNYDLRLTTDDFLTPDSHISGIAYGSYARVLLSPILHQLEQMEVNPANERAIARLENVPELLWQAVELAYSLVSQLKSMELP
;
A
#
# COMPACT_ATOMS: atom_id res chain seq x y z
N MET A 1 -20.45 -19.30 -1.64
CA MET A 1 -19.14 -18.83 -1.14
C MET A 1 -19.21 -17.33 -1.09
N THR A 2 -19.13 -16.76 0.11
CA THR A 2 -19.27 -15.31 0.32
C THR A 2 -17.95 -14.59 -0.03
N GLU A 3 -17.99 -13.29 -0.29
CA GLU A 3 -16.79 -12.47 -0.60
C GLU A 3 -15.70 -12.56 0.49
N ILE A 4 -16.10 -12.80 1.75
CA ILE A 4 -15.23 -13.02 2.90
C ILE A 4 -14.31 -14.24 2.71
N ASP A 5 -14.77 -15.27 1.99
CA ASP A 5 -14.07 -16.56 1.89
C ASP A 5 -12.83 -16.51 0.99
N ASN A 6 -12.63 -15.44 0.23
CA ASN A 6 -11.70 -15.43 -0.90
C ASN A 6 -10.45 -14.57 -0.71
N ALA A 7 -10.57 -13.33 -0.24
CA ALA A 7 -9.38 -12.54 0.12
C ALA A 7 -8.67 -13.20 1.32
N LEU A 8 -9.45 -13.80 2.23
CA LEU A 8 -8.94 -14.70 3.27
C LEU A 8 -8.27 -15.96 2.71
N ARG A 9 -8.72 -16.47 1.56
CA ARG A 9 -8.05 -17.58 0.87
C ARG A 9 -6.69 -17.16 0.33
N SER A 10 -6.60 -16.01 -0.34
CA SER A 10 -5.33 -15.44 -0.79
C SER A 10 -4.33 -15.33 0.37
N LEU A 11 -4.76 -14.91 1.56
CA LEU A 11 -3.92 -14.89 2.77
C LEU A 11 -3.46 -16.30 3.18
N LYS A 12 -4.39 -17.25 3.27
CA LYS A 12 -4.08 -18.63 3.66
C LYS A 12 -3.17 -19.34 2.67
N GLU A 13 -3.29 -19.03 1.39
CA GLU A 13 -2.55 -19.68 0.30
C GLU A 13 -1.22 -19.00 -0.01
N GLY A 14 -0.96 -17.81 0.54
CA GLY A 14 0.30 -17.09 0.30
C GLY A 14 0.28 -16.21 -0.95
N HIS A 15 -0.90 -15.86 -1.44
CA HIS A 15 -1.10 -15.11 -2.68
C HIS A 15 -1.73 -13.73 -2.45
N TRP A 16 -1.70 -13.20 -1.23
CA TRP A 16 -2.36 -11.94 -0.90
C TRP A 16 -1.64 -10.73 -1.49
N PHE A 17 -2.34 -9.95 -2.31
CA PHE A 17 -1.88 -8.71 -2.92
C PHE A 17 -2.61 -7.51 -2.33
N LYS A 18 -1.86 -6.58 -1.77
CA LYS A 18 -2.38 -5.29 -1.27
C LYS A 18 -1.80 -4.13 -2.07
N LEU A 19 -2.65 -3.27 -2.62
CA LEU A 19 -2.23 -1.95 -3.10
C LEU A 19 -2.24 -0.96 -1.92
N ILE A 20 -1.15 -0.22 -1.74
CA ILE A 20 -1.08 0.94 -0.82
C ILE A 20 -1.12 2.22 -1.65
N CYS A 21 -2.26 2.92 -1.66
CA CYS A 21 -2.37 4.24 -2.28
C CYS A 21 -1.55 5.28 -1.50
N GLY A 22 -1.46 5.14 -0.17
CA GLY A 22 -0.62 5.94 0.71
C GLY A 22 -1.41 6.48 1.90
N ALA A 23 -0.86 6.34 3.11
CA ALA A 23 -1.53 6.67 4.36
C ALA A 23 -1.86 8.17 4.51
N SER A 24 -1.12 9.04 3.83
CA SER A 24 -1.37 10.49 3.77
C SER A 24 -1.62 11.01 2.35
N TYR A 25 -1.83 10.11 1.37
CA TYR A 25 -2.01 10.49 -0.04
C TYR A 25 -3.48 10.82 -0.30
N GLN A 26 -3.76 12.10 -0.59
CA GLN A 26 -5.11 12.65 -0.72
C GLN A 26 -5.43 13.14 -2.14
N HIS A 27 -4.60 12.79 -3.13
CA HIS A 27 -4.87 13.09 -4.54
C HIS A 27 -6.00 12.19 -5.09
N LEU A 28 -7.24 12.66 -4.94
CA LEU A 28 -8.46 11.89 -5.25
C LEU A 28 -8.48 11.29 -6.66
N PRO A 29 -8.07 12.00 -7.74
CA PRO A 29 -8.04 11.41 -9.09
C PRO A 29 -7.10 10.22 -9.18
N ALA A 30 -5.89 10.32 -8.61
CA ALA A 30 -4.94 9.22 -8.63
C ALA A 30 -5.43 8.05 -7.77
N VAL A 31 -5.95 8.30 -6.56
CA VAL A 31 -6.51 7.24 -5.71
C VAL A 31 -7.64 6.50 -6.42
N ARG A 32 -8.55 7.23 -7.08
CA ARG A 32 -9.65 6.64 -7.85
C ARG A 32 -9.13 5.71 -8.94
N ASN A 33 -8.26 6.24 -9.80
CA ASN A 33 -7.80 5.54 -11.00
C ASN A 33 -6.87 4.36 -10.65
N LEU A 34 -6.03 4.49 -9.61
CA LEU A 34 -5.28 3.37 -9.05
C LEU A 34 -6.20 2.27 -8.51
N SER A 35 -7.21 2.65 -7.72
CA SER A 35 -8.17 1.68 -7.15
C SER A 35 -8.92 0.94 -8.24
N LEU A 36 -9.36 1.63 -9.30
CA LEU A 36 -10.02 1.02 -10.46
C LEU A 36 -9.10 0.02 -11.17
N ALA A 37 -7.90 0.45 -11.58
CA ALA A 37 -6.98 -0.38 -12.35
C ALA A 37 -6.54 -1.63 -11.57
N TYR A 38 -6.16 -1.48 -10.30
CA TYR A 38 -5.73 -2.62 -9.47
C TYR A 38 -6.89 -3.52 -9.03
N THR A 39 -8.11 -3.01 -8.91
CA THR A 39 -9.30 -3.86 -8.72
C THR A 39 -9.50 -4.78 -9.93
N LEU A 40 -9.50 -4.21 -11.14
CA LEU A 40 -9.64 -4.98 -12.39
C LEU A 40 -8.46 -5.94 -12.62
N ALA A 41 -7.26 -5.59 -12.16
CA ALA A 41 -6.10 -6.47 -12.20
C ALA A 41 -6.17 -7.64 -11.20
N GLY A 42 -7.01 -7.55 -10.15
CA GLY A 42 -7.23 -8.63 -9.18
C GLY A 42 -6.49 -8.46 -7.85
N ALA A 43 -6.27 -7.24 -7.39
CA ALA A 43 -5.83 -6.98 -6.01
C ALA A 43 -6.82 -7.55 -4.98
N ASP A 44 -6.34 -8.03 -3.82
CA ASP A 44 -7.21 -8.48 -2.74
C ASP A 44 -7.61 -7.35 -1.80
N CYS A 45 -6.79 -6.30 -1.73
CA CYS A 45 -7.01 -5.17 -0.85
C CYS A 45 -6.49 -3.87 -1.47
N ILE A 46 -7.29 -2.82 -1.31
CA ILE A 46 -6.93 -1.44 -1.61
C ILE A 46 -6.85 -0.69 -0.28
N ASP A 47 -5.67 -0.15 0.04
CA ASP A 47 -5.41 0.59 1.26
C ASP A 47 -5.21 2.08 0.98
N VAL A 48 -5.97 2.90 1.70
CA VAL A 48 -6.08 4.34 1.48
C VAL A 48 -5.91 5.12 2.78
N ALA A 49 -5.65 6.42 2.64
CA ALA A 49 -5.66 7.33 3.78
C ALA A 49 -7.00 7.29 4.52
N ALA A 50 -6.95 7.41 5.85
CA ALA A 50 -8.12 7.51 6.72
C ALA A 50 -8.81 8.89 6.60
N ASP A 51 -9.32 9.16 5.40
CA ASP A 51 -9.98 10.40 5.01
C ASP A 51 -11.31 10.06 4.29
N PRO A 52 -12.45 10.60 4.74
CA PRO A 52 -13.76 10.26 4.16
C PRO A 52 -13.85 10.48 2.64
N SER A 53 -13.21 11.52 2.10
CA SER A 53 -13.24 11.81 0.66
C SER A 53 -12.38 10.81 -0.12
N VAL A 54 -11.24 10.40 0.44
CA VAL A 54 -10.38 9.37 -0.15
C VAL A 54 -11.10 8.02 -0.16
N ILE A 55 -11.74 7.65 0.95
CA ILE A 55 -12.54 6.41 1.08
C ILE A 55 -13.67 6.39 0.05
N ALA A 56 -14.45 7.47 -0.03
CA ALA A 56 -15.56 7.57 -0.99
C ALA A 56 -15.07 7.47 -2.45
N SER A 57 -13.91 8.07 -2.76
CA SER A 57 -13.30 7.98 -4.09
C SER A 57 -12.93 6.53 -4.47
N ALA A 58 -12.32 5.80 -3.54
CA ALA A 58 -11.97 4.39 -3.71
C ALA A 58 -13.21 3.48 -3.81
N GLN A 59 -14.23 3.69 -2.98
CA GLN A 59 -15.50 2.96 -3.05
C GLN A 59 -16.18 3.16 -4.41
N ALA A 60 -16.21 4.39 -4.91
CA ALA A 60 -16.78 4.68 -6.22
C ALA A 60 -15.97 4.06 -7.37
N ALA A 61 -14.65 3.93 -7.24
CA ALA A 61 -13.82 3.22 -8.21
C ALA A 61 -14.07 1.70 -8.20
N ILE A 62 -14.16 1.09 -7.02
CA ILE A 62 -14.48 -0.34 -6.85
C ILE A 62 -15.87 -0.64 -7.42
N ALA A 63 -16.85 0.25 -7.19
CA ALA A 63 -18.19 0.12 -7.78
C ALA A 63 -18.16 0.17 -9.31
N VAL A 64 -17.38 1.06 -9.92
CA VAL A 64 -17.17 1.07 -11.38
C VAL A 64 -16.45 -0.20 -11.84
N ALA A 65 -15.43 -0.65 -11.13
CA ALA A 65 -14.73 -1.88 -11.49
C ALA A 65 -15.67 -3.09 -11.53
N SER A 66 -16.67 -3.13 -10.63
CA SER A 66 -17.69 -4.19 -10.58
C SER A 66 -18.47 -4.33 -11.89
N THR A 67 -18.71 -3.23 -12.62
CA THR A 67 -19.43 -3.24 -13.89
C THR A 67 -18.54 -3.64 -15.07
N LEU A 68 -17.22 -3.54 -14.91
CA LEU A 68 -16.22 -3.83 -15.94
C LEU A 68 -15.52 -5.20 -15.75
N MET A 69 -15.85 -5.94 -14.69
CA MET A 69 -15.18 -7.21 -14.36
C MET A 69 -15.31 -8.27 -15.45
N GLU A 70 -16.47 -8.35 -16.10
CA GLU A 70 -16.70 -9.34 -17.15
C GLU A 70 -15.84 -9.05 -18.38
N GLU A 71 -15.69 -7.78 -18.76
CA GLU A 71 -14.79 -7.38 -19.83
C GLU A 71 -13.32 -7.64 -19.44
N ALA A 72 -12.93 -7.30 -18.21
CA ALA A 72 -11.59 -7.60 -17.70
C ALA A 72 -11.28 -9.10 -17.79
N ARG A 73 -12.25 -9.95 -17.42
CA ARG A 73 -12.13 -11.42 -17.50
C ARG A 73 -11.98 -11.91 -18.94
N GLN A 74 -12.76 -11.36 -19.88
CA GLN A 74 -12.66 -11.69 -21.30
C GLN A 74 -11.30 -11.29 -21.89
N ARG A 75 -10.69 -10.23 -21.35
CA ARG A 75 -9.33 -9.79 -21.69
C ARG A 75 -8.21 -10.57 -20.97
N GLY A 76 -8.57 -11.52 -20.11
CA GLY A 76 -7.61 -12.35 -19.37
C GLY A 76 -7.10 -11.73 -18.06
N PHE A 77 -7.69 -10.63 -17.60
CA PHE A 77 -7.34 -9.98 -16.34
C PHE A 77 -8.24 -10.41 -15.19
N GLY A 78 -7.81 -10.04 -13.98
CA GLY A 78 -8.61 -10.13 -12.76
C GLY A 78 -8.62 -11.49 -12.09
N SER A 79 -9.08 -11.51 -10.85
CA SER A 79 -9.42 -12.73 -10.12
C SER A 79 -10.86 -13.13 -10.43
N ARG A 80 -11.21 -14.42 -10.26
CA ARG A 80 -12.54 -15.00 -10.60
C ARG A 80 -13.72 -14.30 -9.88
N GLY A 81 -14.13 -13.11 -10.33
CA GLY A 81 -15.37 -12.42 -9.97
C GLY A 81 -15.43 -11.71 -8.60
N LYS A 82 -14.34 -11.07 -8.11
CA LYS A 82 -14.27 -10.57 -6.72
C LYS A 82 -13.73 -9.15 -6.59
N LEU A 83 -14.38 -8.36 -5.72
CA LEU A 83 -13.93 -7.03 -5.35
C LEU A 83 -12.92 -7.09 -4.17
N PRO A 84 -11.92 -6.19 -4.13
CA PRO A 84 -10.96 -6.11 -3.04
C PRO A 84 -11.61 -5.62 -1.75
N TRP A 85 -11.00 -5.95 -0.62
CA TRP A 85 -11.31 -5.28 0.65
C TRP A 85 -10.78 -3.85 0.65
N LEU A 86 -11.58 -2.91 1.13
CA LEU A 86 -11.15 -1.55 1.37
C LEU A 86 -10.55 -1.40 2.77
N MET A 87 -9.28 -1.04 2.84
CA MET A 87 -8.53 -0.82 4.07
C MET A 87 -8.23 0.67 4.26
N VAL A 88 -8.22 1.09 5.52
CA VAL A 88 -7.74 2.42 5.91
C VAL A 88 -6.53 2.33 6.82
N SER A 89 -5.56 3.21 6.59
CA SER A 89 -4.35 3.32 7.40
C SER A 89 -4.47 4.39 8.50
N LEU A 90 -4.19 4.00 9.74
CA LEU A 90 -4.15 4.84 10.93
C LEU A 90 -2.76 4.75 11.57
N ASN A 91 -2.33 5.80 12.28
CA ASN A 91 -1.10 5.82 13.07
C ASN A 91 -1.39 6.00 14.56
N ASP A 92 -0.58 5.42 15.43
CA ASP A 92 -0.64 5.68 16.87
C ASP A 92 0.10 6.97 17.30
N GLY A 93 0.66 7.72 16.34
CA GLY A 93 1.07 9.14 16.42
C GLY A 93 2.16 9.43 15.38
N GLU A 94 3.26 10.13 15.71
CA GLU A 94 4.25 10.48 14.67
C GLU A 94 4.75 9.26 13.90
N ASP A 95 4.65 9.32 12.57
CA ASP A 95 4.97 8.21 11.69
C ASP A 95 5.42 8.76 10.31
N PRO A 96 6.49 8.22 9.69
CA PRO A 96 6.98 8.69 8.41
C PRO A 96 5.99 8.61 7.23
N HIS A 97 5.01 7.72 7.26
CA HIS A 97 3.94 7.58 6.25
C HIS A 97 2.89 8.68 6.37
N PHE A 98 2.88 9.37 7.51
CA PHE A 98 1.97 10.45 7.85
C PHE A 98 2.71 11.79 7.89
N ARG A 99 3.78 11.95 7.11
CA ARG A 99 4.47 13.24 6.98
C ARG A 99 4.33 13.78 5.56
N LYS A 100 4.38 15.09 5.42
CA LYS A 100 4.42 15.77 4.12
C LYS A 100 5.60 16.73 4.07
N ALA A 101 6.12 16.97 2.87
CA ALA A 101 7.12 18.01 2.67
C ALA A 101 6.45 19.38 2.72
N GLU A 102 7.11 20.37 3.30
CA GLU A 102 6.70 21.77 3.30
C GLU A 102 7.94 22.66 3.06
N PHE A 103 7.73 23.79 2.40
CA PHE A 103 8.71 24.88 2.27
C PHE A 103 8.02 26.17 1.88
N ASN A 104 8.64 27.31 2.18
CA ASN A 104 8.21 28.59 1.66
C ASN A 104 8.85 28.83 0.28
N ALA A 105 8.05 28.86 -0.79
CA ALA A 105 8.58 29.00 -2.14
C ALA A 105 9.28 30.34 -2.39
N VAL A 106 8.95 31.38 -1.61
CA VAL A 106 9.62 32.69 -1.67
C VAL A 106 11.07 32.62 -1.19
N GLU A 107 11.40 31.66 -0.33
CA GLU A 107 12.76 31.44 0.17
C GLU A 107 13.62 30.63 -0.79
N CYS A 108 13.05 30.07 -1.86
CA CYS A 108 13.80 29.36 -2.89
C CYS A 108 14.49 30.37 -3.83
N PRO A 109 15.84 30.38 -3.92
CA PRO A 109 16.54 31.30 -4.80
C PRO A 109 16.10 31.14 -6.26
N SER A 110 15.96 32.25 -6.99
CA SER A 110 15.51 32.22 -8.40
C SER A 110 16.48 31.47 -9.31
N GLN A 111 17.77 31.44 -8.95
CA GLN A 111 18.85 30.70 -9.62
C GLN A 111 18.96 29.22 -9.20
N CYS A 112 18.08 28.72 -8.33
CA CYS A 112 18.08 27.32 -7.95
C CYS A 112 17.63 26.45 -9.13
N ASP A 113 18.40 25.41 -9.47
CA ASP A 113 18.04 24.42 -10.51
C ASP A 113 16.86 23.51 -10.12
N ARG A 114 16.29 23.72 -8.92
CA ARG A 114 15.11 23.03 -8.35
C ARG A 114 15.11 21.51 -8.61
N PRO A 115 16.17 20.79 -8.23
CA PRO A 115 16.21 19.32 -8.39
C PRO A 115 15.07 18.60 -7.64
N CYS A 116 14.50 19.25 -6.61
CA CYS A 116 13.35 18.76 -5.86
C CYS A 116 12.09 18.54 -6.72
N GLU A 117 11.84 19.36 -7.75
CA GLU A 117 10.72 19.17 -8.69
C GLU A 117 10.88 17.86 -9.46
N ARG A 118 12.06 17.67 -10.07
CA ARG A 118 12.37 16.52 -10.93
C ARG A 118 12.42 15.19 -10.17
N VAL A 119 12.93 15.20 -8.94
CA VAL A 119 13.06 13.97 -8.15
C VAL A 119 11.73 13.54 -7.51
N CYS A 120 10.72 14.44 -7.45
CA CYS A 120 9.47 14.18 -6.76
C CYS A 120 8.62 13.18 -7.56
N PRO A 121 8.47 11.93 -7.08
CA PRO A 121 7.72 10.91 -7.82
C PRO A 121 6.21 11.21 -7.88
N ALA A 122 5.71 12.07 -7.00
CA ALA A 122 4.32 12.49 -6.96
C ALA A 122 4.06 13.77 -7.76
N GLN A 123 5.10 14.37 -8.36
CA GLN A 123 5.03 15.69 -9.00
C GLN A 123 4.39 16.76 -8.08
N ALA A 124 4.57 16.60 -6.77
CA ALA A 124 3.89 17.41 -5.76
C ALA A 124 4.62 18.73 -5.45
N ILE A 125 5.70 19.04 -6.16
CA ILE A 125 6.45 20.30 -6.00
C ILE A 125 6.34 21.04 -7.32
N VAL A 126 5.78 22.25 -7.29
CA VAL A 126 5.56 23.07 -8.48
C VAL A 126 6.10 24.48 -8.27
N PHE A 127 6.81 25.00 -9.26
CA PHE A 127 7.18 26.41 -9.32
C PHE A 127 6.58 27.07 -10.56
N HIS A 128 5.66 28.00 -10.35
CA HIS A 128 5.10 28.81 -11.42
C HIS A 128 5.95 30.05 -11.65
N PRO A 129 6.23 30.44 -12.91
CA PRO A 129 6.81 31.75 -13.18
C PRO A 129 5.84 32.83 -12.71
N PRO A 130 6.34 33.96 -12.16
CA PRO A 130 5.48 35.11 -11.90
C PRO A 130 4.88 35.55 -13.25
N LYS A 131 3.58 35.38 -13.44
CA LYS A 131 2.86 35.97 -14.57
C LYS A 131 2.32 37.32 -14.13
N ASP A 132 2.55 38.32 -14.97
CA ASP A 132 1.89 39.63 -14.92
C ASP A 132 0.42 39.47 -15.34
N ASP A 133 -0.44 38.85 -14.52
CA ASP A 133 -1.88 39.11 -14.66
C ASP A 133 -2.70 38.70 -13.43
N TYR A 134 -3.72 39.51 -13.14
CA TYR A 134 -4.63 39.46 -11.99
C TYR A 134 -5.65 38.29 -12.07
N SER A 135 -5.27 37.11 -12.55
CA SER A 135 -6.17 35.96 -12.59
C SER A 135 -5.50 34.65 -12.14
N GLN A 136 -5.94 34.20 -10.96
CA GLN A 136 -5.64 32.94 -10.27
C GLN A 136 -4.19 32.76 -9.75
N VAL A 137 -4.04 32.98 -8.45
CA VAL A 137 -2.84 32.68 -7.66
C VAL A 137 -2.62 31.17 -7.63
N VAL A 138 -1.85 30.63 -8.59
CA VAL A 138 -1.29 29.28 -8.43
C VAL A 138 0.02 29.45 -7.66
N SER A 139 -0.03 29.27 -6.34
CA SER A 139 1.14 29.44 -5.48
C SER A 139 2.18 28.36 -5.76
N SER A 140 3.42 28.77 -6.01
CA SER A 140 4.56 27.86 -6.00
C SER A 140 4.70 27.21 -4.62
N GLY A 141 5.08 25.93 -4.55
CA GLY A 141 5.18 25.22 -3.29
C GLY A 141 4.91 23.72 -3.42
N VAL A 142 4.52 23.11 -2.29
CA VAL A 142 4.10 21.70 -2.24
C VAL A 142 2.58 21.61 -2.39
N ILE A 143 2.11 20.82 -3.36
CA ILE A 143 0.71 20.38 -3.44
C ILE A 143 0.52 19.30 -2.39
N SER A 144 -0.04 19.69 -1.23
CA SER A 144 -0.14 18.84 -0.04
C SER A 144 -0.88 17.54 -0.32
N GLU A 145 -1.94 17.59 -1.10
CA GLU A 145 -2.81 16.45 -1.43
C GLU A 145 -2.04 15.37 -2.21
N SER A 146 -1.12 15.79 -3.08
CA SER A 146 -0.25 14.90 -3.86
C SER A 146 1.00 14.48 -3.10
N CYS A 147 1.44 15.25 -2.10
CA CYS A 147 2.62 14.90 -1.32
C CYS A 147 2.32 13.75 -0.36
N TYR A 148 2.86 12.57 -0.67
CA TYR A 148 2.78 11.42 0.24
C TYR A 148 3.99 11.30 1.17
N GLY A 149 4.96 12.22 1.17
CA GLY A 149 6.03 12.22 2.19
C GLY A 149 7.25 11.32 1.94
N CYS A 150 7.54 10.96 0.68
CA CYS A 150 8.70 10.10 0.34
C CYS A 150 10.08 10.64 0.76
N GLY A 151 10.18 11.92 1.08
CA GLY A 151 11.41 12.55 1.56
C GLY A 151 12.53 12.74 0.52
N ARG A 152 12.36 12.31 -0.73
CA ARG A 152 13.38 12.44 -1.79
C ARG A 152 13.83 13.88 -2.06
N CYS A 153 12.93 14.84 -1.85
CA CYS A 153 13.20 16.25 -2.05
C CYS A 153 14.12 16.86 -0.97
N LEU A 154 14.15 16.29 0.24
CA LEU A 154 14.92 16.82 1.38
C LEU A 154 16.43 16.85 1.09
N PRO A 155 17.10 15.72 0.78
CA PRO A 155 18.55 15.71 0.62
C PRO A 155 19.04 16.40 -0.66
N VAL A 156 18.18 16.59 -1.66
CA VAL A 156 18.58 17.20 -2.94
C VAL A 156 18.37 18.71 -2.98
N CYS A 157 17.66 19.29 -2.01
CA CYS A 157 17.36 20.72 -1.98
C CYS A 157 18.66 21.52 -1.71
N PRO A 158 19.22 22.25 -2.69
CA PRO A 158 20.48 22.97 -2.47
C PRO A 158 20.44 24.00 -1.32
N PRO A 159 19.37 24.81 -1.16
CA PRO A 159 19.28 25.74 -0.04
C PRO A 159 18.77 25.09 1.27
N GLN A 160 18.45 23.79 1.26
CA GLN A 160 17.98 23.03 2.43
C GLN A 160 16.73 23.61 3.14
N ILE A 161 15.83 24.24 2.38
CA ILE A 161 14.61 24.86 2.92
C ILE A 161 13.40 23.91 3.03
N ILE A 162 13.53 22.67 2.53
CA ILE A 162 12.45 21.68 2.58
C ILE A 162 12.54 20.90 3.88
N TYR A 163 11.47 20.97 4.68
CA TYR A 163 11.32 20.21 5.91
C TYR A 163 10.09 19.30 5.85
N THR A 164 9.91 18.42 6.84
CA THR A 164 8.73 17.56 6.94
C THR A 164 7.85 17.97 8.10
N ARG A 165 6.54 18.00 7.86
CA ARG A 165 5.53 18.18 8.89
C ARG A 165 4.75 16.88 9.08
N SER A 166 4.61 16.47 10.34
CA SER A 166 3.76 15.34 10.73
C SER A 166 2.28 15.72 10.54
N TYR A 167 1.62 15.04 9.62
CA TYR A 167 0.17 15.01 9.46
C TYR A 167 -0.43 14.01 10.46
N VAL A 168 -0.47 14.41 11.73
CA VAL A 168 -1.16 13.63 12.76
C VAL A 168 -2.60 14.07 12.83
N SER A 169 -3.46 13.41 12.07
CA SER A 169 -4.88 13.43 12.39
C SER A 169 -5.08 12.74 13.72
N THR A 170 -5.63 13.42 14.73
CA THR A 170 -5.80 12.87 16.09
C THR A 170 -6.46 11.47 16.01
N PRO A 171 -5.70 10.37 16.19
CA PRO A 171 -6.14 9.06 15.70
C PRO A 171 -7.43 8.57 16.37
N GLY A 172 -7.60 8.90 17.65
CA GLY A 172 -8.80 8.56 18.42
C GLY A 172 -10.08 9.27 17.95
N ALA A 173 -9.99 10.38 17.20
CA ALA A 173 -11.14 11.09 16.66
C ALA A 173 -11.49 10.62 15.23
N ILE A 174 -10.50 10.22 14.45
CA ILE A 174 -10.69 9.79 13.05
C ILE A 174 -11.22 8.35 12.97
N ALA A 175 -10.73 7.44 13.82
CA ALA A 175 -11.09 6.02 13.72
C ALA A 175 -12.62 5.78 13.71
N PRO A 176 -13.43 6.36 14.63
CA PRO A 176 -14.88 6.18 14.57
C PRO A 176 -15.53 6.74 13.29
N LEU A 177 -15.02 7.85 12.78
CA LEU A 177 -15.56 8.50 11.57
C LEU A 177 -15.33 7.62 10.34
N VAL A 178 -14.12 7.08 10.15
CA VAL A 178 -13.79 6.24 8.98
C VAL A 178 -14.34 4.83 9.10
N LEU A 179 -14.45 4.28 10.30
CA LEU A 179 -15.05 2.95 10.49
C LEU A 179 -16.57 2.97 10.26
N ALA A 180 -17.22 4.12 10.48
CA ALA A 180 -18.62 4.32 10.16
C ALA A 180 -18.92 4.34 8.65
N THR A 181 -17.94 4.60 7.77
CA THR A 181 -18.15 4.63 6.31
C THR A 181 -18.16 3.24 5.67
N GLY A 182 -18.06 2.16 6.45
CA GLY A 182 -18.17 0.79 5.97
C GLY A 182 -16.89 0.24 5.32
N VAL A 183 -15.72 0.62 5.83
CA VAL A 183 -14.44 0.00 5.43
C VAL A 183 -14.38 -1.45 5.90
N ASP A 184 -13.66 -2.28 5.16
CA ASP A 184 -13.55 -3.72 5.43
C ASP A 184 -12.43 -4.05 6.41
N ALA A 185 -11.35 -3.26 6.41
CA ALA A 185 -10.13 -3.55 7.16
C ALA A 185 -9.46 -2.29 7.68
N VAL A 186 -8.60 -2.45 8.68
CA VAL A 186 -7.79 -1.36 9.23
C VAL A 186 -6.33 -1.76 9.27
N GLU A 187 -5.45 -0.84 8.92
CA GLU A 187 -4.02 -0.90 9.19
C GLU A 187 -3.67 0.07 10.32
N ILE A 188 -2.92 -0.41 11.30
CA ILE A 188 -2.39 0.39 12.40
C ILE A 188 -0.87 0.45 12.25
N HIS A 189 -0.37 1.64 11.97
CA HIS A 189 1.04 1.98 12.03
C HIS A 189 1.48 2.21 13.47
N THR A 190 2.61 1.60 13.83
CA THR A 190 3.24 1.71 15.14
C THR A 190 4.75 1.51 15.02
N GLN A 191 5.48 1.75 16.10
CA GLN A 191 6.91 1.48 16.20
C GLN A 191 7.24 0.99 17.61
N VAL A 192 8.39 0.32 17.76
CA VAL A 192 8.81 -0.23 19.05
C VAL A 192 8.85 0.87 20.12
N GLY A 193 8.32 0.53 21.31
CA GLY A 193 8.27 1.45 22.45
C GLY A 193 6.96 2.23 22.60
N ARG A 194 5.97 2.02 21.72
CA ARG A 194 4.71 2.82 21.69
C ARG A 194 3.47 2.09 22.20
N THR A 195 3.64 1.15 23.13
CA THR A 195 2.53 0.34 23.64
C THR A 195 1.38 1.20 24.20
N ALA A 196 1.68 2.33 24.84
CA ALA A 196 0.67 3.21 25.42
C ALA A 196 -0.17 3.92 24.35
N GLU A 197 0.50 4.44 23.32
CA GLU A 197 -0.10 5.09 22.15
C GLU A 197 -0.95 4.10 21.36
N PHE A 198 -0.39 2.92 21.06
CA PHE A 198 -1.10 1.84 20.39
C PHE A 198 -2.36 1.45 21.16
N LYS A 199 -2.26 1.27 22.48
CA LYS A 199 -3.42 0.95 23.34
C LYS A 199 -4.51 2.01 23.24
N ARG A 200 -4.14 3.29 23.25
CA ARG A 200 -5.07 4.41 23.15
C ARG A 200 -5.83 4.39 21.82
N LEU A 201 -5.12 4.16 20.71
CA LEU A 201 -5.74 4.00 19.40
C LEU A 201 -6.64 2.76 19.36
N TRP A 202 -6.15 1.62 19.84
CA TRP A 202 -6.90 0.37 19.87
C TRP A 202 -8.24 0.51 20.60
N LEU A 203 -8.30 1.25 21.72
CA LEU A 203 -9.55 1.51 22.43
C LEU A 203 -10.62 2.23 21.57
N SER A 204 -10.21 3.01 20.57
CA SER A 204 -11.14 3.65 19.62
C SER A 204 -11.58 2.72 18.48
N ILE A 205 -10.79 1.68 18.17
CA ILE A 205 -11.04 0.71 17.09
C ILE A 205 -11.81 -0.51 17.61
N ALA A 206 -11.49 -0.99 18.81
CA ALA A 206 -12.05 -2.21 19.40
C ALA A 206 -13.59 -2.30 19.37
N PRO A 207 -14.37 -1.20 19.59
CA PRO A 207 -15.83 -1.25 19.47
C PRO A 207 -16.35 -1.62 18.07
N TRP A 208 -15.53 -1.50 17.04
CA TRP A 208 -15.87 -1.75 15.63
C TRP A 208 -15.37 -3.10 15.11
N ILE A 209 -14.66 -3.89 15.95
CA ILE A 209 -13.96 -5.09 15.50
C ILE A 209 -14.87 -6.13 14.84
N GLU A 210 -16.14 -6.22 15.27
CA GLU A 210 -17.14 -7.13 14.69
C GLU A 210 -17.49 -6.81 13.23
N ARG A 211 -17.23 -5.58 12.78
CA ARG A 211 -17.49 -5.14 11.41
C ARG A 211 -16.26 -5.29 10.50
N LEU A 212 -15.08 -5.42 11.10
CA LEU A 212 -13.82 -5.53 10.38
C LEU A 212 -13.57 -6.98 9.95
N LYS A 213 -13.24 -7.15 8.68
CA LYS A 213 -12.81 -8.42 8.09
C LYS A 213 -11.35 -8.73 8.38
N LEU A 214 -10.53 -7.72 8.72
CA LEU A 214 -9.08 -7.85 8.93
C LEU A 214 -8.50 -6.69 9.76
N VAL A 215 -7.50 -6.98 10.58
CA VAL A 215 -6.61 -5.97 11.19
C VAL A 215 -5.17 -6.21 10.71
N ALA A 216 -4.50 -5.18 10.22
CA ALA A 216 -3.07 -5.20 9.93
C ALA A 216 -2.32 -4.32 10.95
N ILE A 217 -1.19 -4.81 11.46
CA ILE A 217 -0.26 -4.03 12.27
C ILE A 217 1.01 -3.84 11.44
N SER A 218 1.29 -2.59 11.07
CA SER A 218 2.47 -2.19 10.32
C SER A 218 3.53 -1.67 11.28
N CYS A 219 4.69 -2.30 11.30
CA CYS A 219 5.80 -1.94 12.18
C CYS A 219 7.13 -2.05 11.43
N PRO A 220 8.01 -1.02 11.49
CA PRO A 220 9.35 -1.10 10.95
C PRO A 220 10.25 -1.98 11.83
N ASP A 221 11.45 -2.28 11.34
CA ASP A 221 12.45 -2.99 12.15
C ASP A 221 12.94 -2.11 13.32
N GLY A 222 13.36 -2.76 14.40
CA GLY A 222 13.88 -2.11 15.60
C GLY A 222 14.32 -3.11 16.67
N ASP A 223 15.09 -2.61 17.63
CA ASP A 223 15.52 -3.38 18.80
C ASP A 223 14.29 -3.74 19.65
N GLY A 224 14.14 -5.02 20.01
CA GLY A 224 12.98 -5.51 20.78
C GLY A 224 11.68 -5.65 19.98
N LEU A 225 11.74 -5.63 18.64
CA LEU A 225 10.56 -5.76 17.78
C LEU A 225 9.71 -6.98 18.11
N ILE A 226 10.31 -8.16 18.30
CA ILE A 226 9.55 -9.40 18.49
C ILE A 226 8.78 -9.38 19.81
N GLU A 227 9.43 -8.96 20.89
CA GLU A 227 8.81 -8.75 22.20
C GLU A 227 7.68 -7.73 22.11
N TYR A 228 7.89 -6.65 21.35
CA TYR A 228 6.88 -5.63 21.11
C TYR A 228 5.65 -6.21 20.38
N LEU A 229 5.83 -6.92 19.26
CA LEU A 229 4.72 -7.54 18.53
C LEU A 229 3.94 -8.56 19.39
N HIS A 230 4.63 -9.37 20.21
CA HIS A 230 3.96 -10.25 21.18
C HIS A 230 3.16 -9.46 22.21
N SER A 231 3.66 -8.32 22.68
CA SER A 231 2.92 -7.45 23.60
C SER A 231 1.65 -6.88 22.98
N LEU A 232 1.71 -6.47 21.70
CA LEU A 232 0.56 -5.97 20.95
C LEU A 232 -0.48 -7.08 20.75
N TYR A 233 -0.03 -8.28 20.37
CA TYR A 233 -0.92 -9.43 20.21
C TYR A 233 -1.69 -9.75 21.50
N ARG A 234 -1.01 -9.77 22.66
CA ARG A 234 -1.67 -9.98 23.96
C ARG A 234 -2.68 -8.88 24.29
N LEU A 235 -2.41 -7.65 23.87
CA LEU A 235 -3.25 -6.48 24.16
C LEU A 235 -4.55 -6.48 23.36
N ILE A 236 -4.51 -6.94 22.11
CA ILE A 236 -5.66 -6.93 21.20
C ILE A 236 -6.45 -8.25 21.18
N SER A 237 -5.86 -9.33 21.71
CA SER A 237 -6.49 -10.64 21.73
C SER A 237 -7.56 -10.76 22.83
N PRO A 238 -8.64 -11.54 22.61
CA PRO A 238 -8.93 -12.30 21.39
C PRO A 238 -9.48 -11.41 20.25
N LEU A 239 -9.04 -11.68 19.02
CA LEU A 239 -9.57 -11.07 17.80
C LEU A 239 -10.54 -12.02 17.10
N LYS A 240 -11.62 -11.49 16.53
CA LYS A 240 -12.59 -12.26 15.74
C LYS A 240 -12.30 -12.27 14.24
N CYS A 241 -11.40 -11.41 13.79
CA CYS A 241 -10.92 -11.38 12.42
C CYS A 241 -9.43 -11.76 12.39
N PRO A 242 -8.90 -12.14 11.22
CA PRO A 242 -7.48 -12.41 11.06
C PRO A 242 -6.62 -11.17 11.29
N ILE A 243 -5.38 -11.42 11.67
CA ILE A 243 -4.35 -10.40 11.82
C ILE A 243 -3.23 -10.58 10.80
N ILE A 244 -2.80 -9.47 10.20
CA ILE A 244 -1.58 -9.38 9.39
C ILE A 244 -0.52 -8.61 10.18
N TRP A 245 0.68 -9.17 10.27
CA TRP A 245 1.90 -8.47 10.64
C TRP A 245 2.53 -7.93 9.36
N GLN A 246 2.29 -6.65 9.06
CA GLN A 246 2.89 -5.97 7.93
C GLN A 246 4.31 -5.52 8.32
N THR A 247 5.29 -6.08 7.64
CA THR A 247 6.71 -5.81 7.87
C THR A 247 7.16 -4.66 6.99
N ASP A 248 7.34 -3.48 7.58
CA ASP A 248 7.74 -2.28 6.85
C ASP A 248 9.27 -2.16 6.78
N GLY A 249 9.88 -2.90 5.85
CA GLY A 249 11.34 -3.10 5.84
C GLY A 249 12.15 -1.85 5.48
N ARG A 250 11.60 -0.98 4.63
CA ARG A 250 12.21 0.30 4.25
C ARG A 250 11.12 1.37 4.10
N PRO A 251 10.71 1.99 5.21
CA PRO A 251 9.63 2.98 5.22
C PRO A 251 9.91 4.12 4.24
N MET A 252 8.90 4.48 3.45
CA MET A 252 8.85 5.77 2.72
C MET A 252 10.04 6.13 1.83
N SER A 253 10.86 5.17 1.38
CA SER A 253 12.11 5.49 0.66
C SER A 253 11.88 6.14 -0.71
N GLY A 254 10.72 5.92 -1.33
CA GLY A 254 10.43 6.27 -2.72
C GLY A 254 11.33 5.54 -3.73
N ASP A 255 12.42 4.91 -3.28
CA ASP A 255 13.36 4.08 -4.01
C ASP A 255 12.66 2.81 -4.51
N ILE A 256 12.93 2.50 -5.78
CA ILE A 256 12.36 1.37 -6.50
C ILE A 256 13.44 0.36 -6.90
N GLY A 257 14.72 0.63 -6.57
CA GLY A 257 15.84 -0.23 -6.94
C GLY A 257 15.90 -1.54 -6.14
N ASP A 258 16.56 -2.54 -6.71
CA ASP A 258 16.58 -3.95 -6.26
C ASP A 258 17.03 -4.14 -4.80
N GLY A 259 17.89 -3.25 -4.29
CA GLY A 259 18.36 -3.29 -2.90
C GLY A 259 17.27 -3.05 -1.85
N THR A 260 16.15 -2.41 -2.24
CA THR A 260 15.01 -2.14 -1.34
C THR A 260 14.32 -3.42 -0.88
N THR A 261 14.16 -4.39 -1.79
CA THR A 261 13.48 -5.67 -1.56
C THR A 261 14.14 -6.47 -0.43
N LEU A 262 15.47 -6.39 -0.31
CA LEU A 262 16.20 -7.19 0.67
C LEU A 262 15.84 -6.83 2.11
N ALA A 263 15.60 -5.53 2.40
CA ALA A 263 15.21 -5.08 3.73
C ALA A 263 13.82 -5.62 4.12
N ALA A 264 12.85 -5.52 3.19
CA ALA A 264 11.51 -6.10 3.37
C ALA A 264 11.57 -7.61 3.64
N VAL A 265 12.32 -8.35 2.83
CA VAL A 265 12.44 -9.81 2.97
C VAL A 265 13.09 -10.20 4.30
N LYS A 266 14.17 -9.53 4.70
CA LYS A 266 14.85 -9.81 5.98
C LYS A 266 13.94 -9.59 7.18
N LEU A 267 13.21 -8.47 7.21
CA LEU A 267 12.25 -8.18 8.27
C LEU A 267 11.11 -9.21 8.28
N GLY A 268 10.59 -9.56 7.10
CA GLY A 268 9.62 -10.63 6.93
C GLY A 268 10.07 -11.96 7.55
N GLN A 269 11.30 -12.39 7.26
CA GLN A 269 11.86 -13.61 7.84
C GLN A 269 12.00 -13.53 9.36
N LYS A 270 12.47 -12.38 9.88
CA LYS A 270 12.58 -12.14 11.33
C LYS A 270 11.24 -12.30 12.04
N VAL A 271 10.17 -11.70 11.50
CA VAL A 271 8.82 -11.79 12.09
C VAL A 271 8.22 -13.18 11.88
N LEU A 272 8.45 -13.81 10.73
CA LEU A 272 7.98 -15.17 10.45
C LEU A 272 8.57 -16.21 11.42
N ALA A 273 9.87 -16.09 11.73
CA ALA A 273 10.56 -16.94 12.69
C ALA A 273 10.07 -16.79 14.14
N ALA A 274 9.38 -15.69 14.47
CA ALA A 274 8.83 -15.48 15.80
C ALA A 274 7.56 -16.32 16.10
N GLY A 275 6.93 -16.92 15.08
CA GLY A 275 5.77 -17.79 15.27
C GLY A 275 4.56 -17.10 15.91
N LEU A 276 4.41 -15.79 15.69
CA LEU A 276 3.23 -15.02 16.13
C LEU A 276 1.96 -15.55 15.46
N PRO A 277 0.82 -15.65 16.17
CA PRO A 277 -0.45 -15.93 15.51
C PRO A 277 -0.79 -14.87 14.47
N GLY A 278 -1.27 -15.30 13.31
CA GLY A 278 -1.60 -14.43 12.18
C GLY A 278 -0.78 -14.73 10.92
N TYR A 279 -0.81 -13.78 10.00
CA TYR A 279 -0.15 -13.85 8.69
C TYR A 279 0.97 -12.81 8.61
N VAL A 280 2.05 -13.10 7.87
CA VAL A 280 3.14 -12.14 7.65
C VAL A 280 3.05 -11.59 6.23
N GLN A 281 3.01 -10.27 6.10
CA GLN A 281 2.98 -9.56 4.83
C GLN A 281 4.22 -8.68 4.68
N LEU A 282 4.84 -8.68 3.50
CA LEU A 282 5.90 -7.72 3.20
C LEU A 282 5.35 -6.37 2.79
N ALA A 283 5.93 -5.30 3.30
CA ALA A 283 5.77 -3.92 2.83
C ALA A 283 7.13 -3.19 2.91
N GLY A 284 7.16 -1.90 2.56
CA GLY A 284 8.36 -1.08 2.71
C GLY A 284 9.54 -1.55 1.86
N GLY A 285 9.60 -1.12 0.60
CA GLY A 285 10.67 -1.52 -0.34
C GLY A 285 10.31 -2.70 -1.24
N THR A 286 9.02 -2.99 -1.42
CA THR A 286 8.53 -4.00 -2.36
C THR A 286 8.45 -3.45 -3.80
N ASN A 287 8.84 -4.26 -4.78
CA ASN A 287 8.87 -3.91 -6.20
C ASN A 287 8.72 -5.17 -7.08
N SER A 288 8.93 -5.05 -8.40
CA SER A 288 8.85 -6.17 -9.36
C SER A 288 9.79 -7.35 -9.07
N TYR A 289 10.83 -7.20 -8.26
CA TYR A 289 11.75 -8.28 -7.91
C TYR A 289 11.33 -9.07 -6.67
N THR A 290 10.36 -8.57 -5.89
CA THR A 290 9.98 -9.17 -4.62
C THR A 290 9.51 -10.62 -4.76
N VAL A 291 8.63 -10.91 -5.72
CA VAL A 291 8.10 -12.27 -5.92
C VAL A 291 9.20 -13.24 -6.36
N ALA A 292 10.04 -12.82 -7.31
CA ALA A 292 11.17 -13.63 -7.76
C ALA A 292 12.13 -13.94 -6.61
N LYS A 293 12.41 -12.95 -5.75
CA LYS A 293 13.27 -13.11 -4.58
C LYS A 293 12.67 -14.08 -3.55
N LEU A 294 11.39 -13.94 -3.23
CA LEU A 294 10.71 -14.84 -2.29
C LEU A 294 10.64 -16.28 -2.83
N THR A 295 10.40 -16.45 -4.13
CA THR A 295 10.43 -17.76 -4.80
C THR A 295 11.81 -18.40 -4.69
N ALA A 296 12.86 -17.67 -5.03
CA ALA A 296 14.24 -18.16 -4.96
C ALA A 296 14.66 -18.56 -3.54
N MET A 297 14.09 -17.91 -2.52
CA MET A 297 14.33 -18.21 -1.11
C MET A 297 13.37 -19.25 -0.53
N GLY A 298 12.43 -19.78 -1.31
CA GLY A 298 11.43 -20.74 -0.82
C GLY A 298 10.45 -20.17 0.22
N LEU A 299 10.28 -18.85 0.26
CA LEU A 299 9.44 -18.15 1.24
C LEU A 299 7.98 -18.00 0.80
N LEU A 300 7.66 -18.34 -0.45
CA LEU A 300 6.27 -18.49 -0.91
C LEU A 300 5.80 -19.93 -0.76
N ARG A 301 4.50 -20.09 -0.50
CA ARG A 301 3.89 -21.41 -0.41
C ARG A 301 4.03 -22.13 -1.75
N LYS A 302 4.59 -23.34 -1.73
CA LYS A 302 4.62 -24.18 -2.93
C LYS A 302 3.21 -24.72 -3.16
N SER A 303 2.67 -24.54 -4.37
CA SER A 303 1.43 -25.21 -4.77
C SER A 303 1.60 -26.71 -4.53
N GLN A 304 0.75 -27.28 -3.67
CA GLN A 304 0.76 -28.71 -3.40
C GLN A 304 0.27 -29.43 -4.66
N LYS A 305 1.17 -29.70 -5.60
CA LYS A 305 0.97 -30.82 -6.54
C LYS A 305 0.76 -32.04 -5.65
N SER A 306 -0.43 -32.64 -5.74
CA SER A 306 -0.83 -33.87 -5.07
C SER A 306 0.36 -34.79 -4.91
N LYS A 307 0.97 -34.80 -3.72
CA LYS A 307 1.98 -35.80 -3.37
C LYS A 307 1.20 -37.11 -3.22
N VAL A 308 1.06 -37.83 -4.33
CA VAL A 308 0.86 -39.27 -4.29
C VAL A 308 2.06 -39.79 -3.50
N LYS A 309 1.81 -40.20 -2.25
CA LYS A 309 2.83 -40.75 -1.36
C LYS A 309 3.36 -42.04 -2.01
N SER A 310 4.49 -41.98 -2.68
CA SER A 310 5.37 -43.15 -2.74
C SER A 310 6.12 -43.18 -1.41
N GLN A 311 5.75 -44.13 -0.55
CA GLN A 311 6.60 -44.54 0.55
C GLN A 311 7.95 -44.99 -0.02
N ASN A 312 9.05 -44.40 0.46
CA ASN A 312 10.32 -45.08 0.70
C ASN A 312 11.31 -44.14 1.42
N ASN A 313 11.26 -44.23 2.75
CA ASN A 313 12.35 -44.47 3.70
C ASN A 313 13.81 -43.95 3.48
N TYR A 314 14.29 -43.31 4.55
CA TYR A 314 15.66 -43.09 5.08
C TYR A 314 16.69 -42.27 4.26
N ASP A 315 16.98 -41.03 4.71
CA ASP A 315 18.31 -40.68 5.25
C ASP A 315 18.25 -39.32 5.98
N LEU A 316 18.66 -39.27 7.26
CA LEU A 316 18.58 -38.07 8.10
C LEU A 316 19.95 -37.37 8.10
N ARG A 317 20.11 -36.35 7.25
CA ARG A 317 21.22 -35.39 7.36
C ARG A 317 20.66 -34.06 7.87
N LEU A 318 20.85 -33.82 9.16
CA LEU A 318 20.53 -32.57 9.85
C LEU A 318 21.51 -31.48 9.38
N THR A 319 21.06 -30.58 8.50
CA THR A 319 21.70 -29.29 8.26
C THR A 319 20.95 -28.21 9.04
N THR A 320 21.68 -27.20 9.48
CA THR A 320 21.31 -26.13 10.44
C THR A 320 20.23 -25.13 9.96
N ASP A 321 19.30 -25.55 9.11
CA ASP A 321 18.22 -24.71 8.53
C ASP A 321 16.83 -24.96 9.18
N ASP A 322 16.77 -25.78 10.24
CA ASP A 322 15.52 -26.40 10.73
C ASP A 322 14.73 -25.58 11.77
N PHE A 323 14.82 -24.24 11.73
CA PHE A 323 14.05 -23.35 12.62
C PHE A 323 12.77 -22.77 12.00
N LEU A 324 12.46 -23.09 10.74
CA LEU A 324 11.20 -22.73 10.11
C LEU A 324 10.26 -23.92 10.18
N THR A 325 9.12 -23.76 10.86
CA THR A 325 8.08 -24.79 10.86
C THR A 325 7.63 -25.05 9.41
N PRO A 326 7.29 -26.28 9.01
CA PRO A 326 7.07 -26.65 7.60
C PRO A 326 5.98 -25.87 6.83
N ASP A 327 5.19 -25.03 7.52
CA ASP A 327 4.12 -24.21 6.95
C ASP A 327 4.35 -22.69 7.06
N SER A 328 5.49 -22.22 7.60
CA SER A 328 5.76 -20.79 7.71
C SER A 328 6.16 -20.20 6.35
N HIS A 329 5.28 -19.37 5.77
CA HIS A 329 5.50 -18.70 4.49
C HIS A 329 5.05 -17.23 4.58
N ILE A 330 5.56 -16.39 3.68
CA ILE A 330 5.05 -15.04 3.50
C ILE A 330 3.65 -15.15 2.87
N SER A 331 2.67 -14.60 3.57
CA SER A 331 1.25 -14.74 3.21
C SER A 331 0.82 -13.77 2.10
N GLY A 332 1.56 -12.66 1.95
CA GLY A 332 1.25 -11.64 0.96
C GLY A 332 2.30 -10.54 0.84
N ILE A 333 2.07 -9.67 -0.14
CA ILE A 333 2.93 -8.53 -0.46
C ILE A 333 2.06 -7.30 -0.65
N ALA A 334 2.41 -6.22 0.02
CA ALA A 334 1.83 -4.91 -0.18
C ALA A 334 2.74 -4.03 -1.04
N TYR A 335 2.18 -3.34 -2.03
CA TYR A 335 2.91 -2.48 -2.94
C TYR A 335 2.44 -1.04 -2.85
N GLY A 336 3.36 -0.13 -2.52
CA GLY A 336 3.10 1.31 -2.43
C GLY A 336 3.70 2.08 -3.60
N SER A 337 4.83 2.75 -3.36
CA SER A 337 5.47 3.66 -4.33
C SER A 337 5.70 3.02 -5.70
N TYR A 338 6.16 1.77 -5.75
CA TYR A 338 6.39 1.06 -7.02
C TYR A 338 5.09 0.91 -7.82
N ALA A 339 4.00 0.45 -7.19
CA ALA A 339 2.70 0.27 -7.83
C ALA A 339 2.10 1.58 -8.36
N ARG A 340 2.34 2.70 -7.65
CA ARG A 340 1.91 4.04 -8.11
C ARG A 340 2.74 4.53 -9.29
N VAL A 341 4.06 4.42 -9.21
CA VAL A 341 4.98 4.82 -10.29
C VAL A 341 4.71 4.00 -11.56
N LEU A 342 4.35 2.72 -11.41
CA LEU A 342 4.03 1.85 -12.55
C LEU A 342 2.90 2.42 -13.42
N LEU A 343 1.89 3.05 -12.84
CA LEU A 343 0.77 3.64 -13.59
C LEU A 343 0.93 5.14 -13.87
N SER A 344 1.96 5.79 -13.34
CA SER A 344 2.10 7.25 -13.45
C SER A 344 2.14 7.79 -14.89
N PRO A 345 2.75 7.11 -15.90
CA PRO A 345 2.73 7.61 -17.27
C PRO A 345 1.31 7.72 -17.85
N ILE A 346 0.46 6.73 -17.55
CA ILE A 346 -0.93 6.68 -18.04
C ILE A 346 -1.79 7.71 -17.31
N LEU A 347 -1.63 7.84 -15.99
CA LEU A 347 -2.34 8.86 -15.22
C LEU A 347 -1.96 10.28 -15.66
N HIS A 348 -0.67 10.51 -15.96
CA HIS A 348 -0.22 11.79 -16.50
C HIS A 348 -0.82 12.09 -17.87
N GLN A 349 -0.89 11.10 -18.77
CA GLN A 349 -1.55 11.25 -20.07
C GLN A 349 -3.04 11.57 -19.91
N LEU A 350 -3.72 10.92 -18.97
CA LEU A 350 -5.13 11.16 -18.68
C LEU A 350 -5.37 12.60 -18.17
N GLU A 351 -4.52 13.09 -17.26
CA GLU A 351 -4.57 14.47 -16.76
C GLU A 351 -4.30 15.50 -17.86
N GLN A 352 -3.39 15.22 -18.80
CA GLN A 352 -3.12 16.11 -19.94
C GLN A 352 -4.33 16.23 -20.89
N MET A 353 -5.14 15.18 -21.04
CA MET A 353 -6.34 15.21 -21.88
C MET A 353 -7.43 16.15 -21.35
N GLU A 354 -7.45 16.44 -20.04
CA GLU A 354 -8.40 17.38 -19.43
C GLU A 354 -8.13 18.85 -19.73
N VAL A 355 -6.90 19.20 -20.11
CA VAL A 355 -6.49 20.62 -20.27
C VAL A 355 -7.01 21.24 -21.58
N ASN A 356 -7.78 20.50 -22.38
CA ASN A 356 -8.37 21.01 -23.64
C ASN A 356 -9.64 21.87 -23.36
N PRO A 357 -9.76 23.12 -23.88
CA PRO A 357 -10.47 24.21 -23.20
C PRO A 357 -12.00 24.25 -23.36
N ALA A 358 -12.63 23.19 -23.88
CA ALA A 358 -13.97 23.32 -24.47
C ALA A 358 -15.16 23.00 -23.55
N ASN A 359 -14.98 22.46 -22.34
CA ASN A 359 -16.07 22.29 -21.36
C ASN A 359 -15.52 21.96 -19.96
N GLU A 360 -16.32 22.25 -18.93
CA GLU A 360 -16.10 22.10 -17.48
C GLU A 360 -15.12 20.98 -17.07
N ARG A 361 -14.24 21.26 -16.09
CA ARG A 361 -13.25 20.33 -15.49
C ARG A 361 -13.91 19.04 -14.99
N ALA A 362 -14.13 18.08 -15.87
CA ALA A 362 -14.64 16.76 -15.53
C ALA A 362 -13.47 15.89 -15.06
N ILE A 363 -13.42 15.59 -13.76
CA ILE A 363 -12.39 14.76 -13.11
C ILE A 363 -11.97 13.58 -14.01
N ALA A 364 -10.69 13.51 -14.32
CA ALA A 364 -10.03 12.53 -15.17
C ALA A 364 -10.28 11.11 -14.64
N ARG A 365 -11.05 10.36 -15.41
CA ARG A 365 -11.53 9.02 -15.05
C ARG A 365 -11.10 8.05 -16.13
N LEU A 366 -10.35 7.01 -15.74
CA LEU A 366 -9.88 5.99 -16.69
C LEU A 366 -11.05 5.34 -17.43
N GLU A 367 -12.19 5.10 -16.75
CA GLU A 367 -13.36 4.47 -17.36
C GLU A 367 -13.97 5.28 -18.54
N ASN A 368 -13.62 6.55 -18.68
CA ASN A 368 -14.05 7.38 -19.81
C ASN A 368 -13.11 7.29 -21.02
N VAL A 369 -11.92 6.69 -20.86
CA VAL A 369 -10.91 6.54 -21.92
C VAL A 369 -10.51 5.06 -21.99
N PRO A 370 -11.27 4.20 -22.71
CA PRO A 370 -11.09 2.75 -22.67
C PRO A 370 -9.68 2.27 -23.02
N GLU A 371 -8.99 2.96 -23.93
CA GLU A 371 -7.62 2.63 -24.29
C GLU A 371 -6.66 2.77 -23.08
N LEU A 372 -6.70 3.92 -22.39
CA LEU A 372 -5.86 4.17 -21.21
C LEU A 372 -6.27 3.29 -20.03
N LEU A 373 -7.57 3.01 -19.86
CA LEU A 373 -8.04 2.07 -18.85
C LEU A 373 -7.37 0.71 -19.01
N TRP A 374 -7.45 0.11 -20.20
CA TRP A 374 -6.95 -1.25 -20.40
C TRP A 374 -5.42 -1.32 -20.39
N GLN A 375 -4.72 -0.27 -20.85
CA GLN A 375 -3.27 -0.15 -20.64
C GLN A 375 -2.91 -0.10 -19.14
N ALA A 376 -3.68 0.64 -18.34
CA ALA A 376 -3.46 0.72 -16.88
C ALA A 376 -3.72 -0.62 -16.19
N VAL A 377 -4.77 -1.34 -16.60
CA VAL A 377 -5.09 -2.67 -16.08
C VAL A 377 -4.01 -3.68 -16.47
N GLU A 378 -3.49 -3.65 -17.69
CA GLU A 378 -2.42 -4.52 -18.15
C GLU A 378 -1.13 -4.33 -17.33
N LEU A 379 -0.72 -3.07 -17.12
CA LEU A 379 0.43 -2.76 -16.27
C LEU A 379 0.21 -3.21 -14.83
N ALA A 380 -0.95 -2.91 -14.24
CA ALA A 380 -1.28 -3.37 -12.89
C ALA A 380 -1.28 -4.91 -12.80
N TYR A 381 -1.82 -5.59 -13.80
CA TYR A 381 -1.85 -7.05 -13.89
C TYR A 381 -0.46 -7.65 -14.00
N SER A 382 0.48 -7.00 -14.71
CA SER A 382 1.88 -7.47 -14.79
C SER A 382 2.58 -7.56 -13.42
N LEU A 383 2.10 -6.81 -12.43
CA LEU A 383 2.56 -6.86 -11.05
C LEU A 383 1.73 -7.83 -10.20
N VAL A 384 0.39 -7.76 -10.29
CA VAL A 384 -0.52 -8.62 -9.52
C VAL A 384 -0.34 -10.10 -9.88
N SER A 385 -0.25 -10.41 -11.17
CA SER A 385 -0.13 -11.78 -11.69
C SER A 385 1.12 -12.50 -11.22
N GLN A 386 2.20 -11.81 -10.84
CA GLN A 386 3.40 -12.45 -10.30
C GLN A 386 3.08 -13.26 -9.04
N LEU A 387 2.21 -12.72 -8.19
CA LEU A 387 1.78 -13.37 -6.95
C LEU A 387 0.55 -14.27 -7.17
N LYS A 388 -0.33 -13.90 -8.10
CA LYS A 388 -1.59 -14.63 -8.37
C LYS A 388 -1.46 -15.83 -9.31
N SER A 389 -0.52 -15.82 -10.25
CA SER A 389 -0.34 -16.91 -11.23
C SER A 389 0.16 -18.23 -10.60
N MET A 390 0.50 -18.22 -9.32
CA MET A 390 0.72 -19.43 -8.53
C MET A 390 -0.58 -20.22 -8.28
N GLU A 391 -1.75 -19.62 -8.54
CA GLU A 391 -3.06 -20.26 -8.69
C GLU A 391 -3.14 -20.99 -10.05
N LEU A 392 -2.31 -22.01 -10.31
CA LEU A 392 -2.59 -22.91 -11.43
C LEU A 392 -3.87 -23.74 -11.12
N PRO A 393 -4.72 -23.99 -12.14
CA PRO A 393 -6.08 -24.53 -11.98
C PRO A 393 -6.15 -25.92 -11.35
#